data_AF-A0A2T5G2W2-F1
#
_entry.id   AF-A0A2T5G2W2-F1
#
_cell.length_a   1.000
_cell.length_b   1.000
_cell.length_c   1.000
_cell.angle_alpha   90.00
_cell.angle_beta   90.00
_cell.angle_gamma   90.00
#
_symmetry.space_group_name_H-M   'P 1'
#
loop_
_entity.id
_entity.type
_entity.pdbx_description
1 polymer ?
#
loop_
_entity_poly.entity_id
_entity_poly.type
_entity_poly.pdbx_seq_one_letter_code
_entity_poly.pdbx_strand_id
1 'polypeptide(L)'
;MGPLSSRGGGGRRAPMADINVTPLVDVMLVLLIIFMVTAPLLVAGVPVNLPDSRAGALEQEQKPIQISLDSAGTIFLDDAEISQAAFPARLQQIAAGRKPEDSPQIFLRADRELDYGRVMAVMGELNHAGLNKVALVTVGGEDMAGGAVAGLAAAGGR
;
A
#
# COMPACT_ATOMS: atom_id res chain seq x y z
N MET A 1 -43.71 -35.01 86.21
CA MET A 1 -44.81 -35.07 85.22
C MET A 1 -44.24 -34.60 83.90
N GLY A 2 -44.02 -35.54 82.99
CA GLY A 2 -43.28 -35.35 81.74
C GLY A 2 -44.08 -34.64 80.64
N PRO A 3 -43.43 -34.43 79.48
CA PRO A 3 -43.69 -33.33 78.55
C PRO A 3 -44.54 -33.78 77.35
N LEU A 4 -45.29 -32.86 76.76
CA LEU A 4 -45.90 -33.02 75.44
C LEU A 4 -46.02 -31.64 74.80
N SER A 5 -45.78 -31.39 73.52
CA SER A 5 -45.15 -32.14 72.43
C SER A 5 -44.94 -31.12 71.33
N SER A 6 -43.88 -31.33 70.57
CA SER A 6 -43.52 -30.67 69.33
C SER A 6 -44.69 -30.14 68.50
N ARG A 7 -44.57 -28.91 68.03
CA ARG A 7 -45.10 -28.54 66.71
C ARG A 7 -43.97 -28.02 65.86
N GLY A 8 -43.38 -28.95 65.12
CA GLY A 8 -42.53 -28.65 63.99
C GLY A 8 -43.30 -27.79 62.99
N GLY A 9 -42.79 -26.60 62.72
CA GLY A 9 -43.16 -25.79 61.56
C GLY A 9 -41.97 -25.83 60.61
N GLY A 10 -42.09 -26.65 59.56
CA GLY A 10 -41.02 -26.99 58.64
C GLY A 10 -40.25 -25.76 58.14
N GLY A 11 -38.93 -25.78 58.38
CA GLY A 11 -38.00 -24.93 57.68
C GLY A 11 -38.13 -25.21 56.19
N ARG A 12 -38.85 -24.33 55.49
CA ARG A 12 -38.73 -24.20 54.04
C ARG A 12 -37.31 -23.71 53.79
N ARG A 13 -36.37 -24.65 53.68
CA ARG A 13 -35.11 -24.40 52.98
C ARG A 13 -35.52 -24.03 51.57
N ALA A 14 -35.65 -22.73 51.30
CA ALA A 14 -35.69 -22.25 49.93
C ALA A 14 -34.46 -22.85 49.23
N PRO A 15 -34.60 -23.48 48.06
CA PRO A 15 -33.43 -23.87 47.29
C PRO A 15 -32.66 -22.58 47.03
N MET A 16 -31.53 -22.40 47.71
CA MET A 16 -30.57 -21.38 47.31
C MET A 16 -30.10 -21.83 45.94
N ALA A 17 -30.66 -21.21 44.90
CA ALA A 17 -30.10 -21.27 43.57
C ALA A 17 -28.80 -20.47 43.68
N ASP A 18 -27.70 -21.13 44.05
CA ASP A 18 -26.38 -20.59 43.80
C ASP A 18 -26.35 -20.25 42.32
N ILE A 19 -26.30 -18.96 42.01
CA ILE A 19 -26.10 -18.52 40.64
C ILE A 19 -24.76 -19.14 40.26
N ASN A 20 -24.78 -20.08 39.31
CA ASN A 20 -23.55 -20.66 38.81
C ASN A 20 -22.79 -19.53 38.10
N VAL A 21 -21.90 -18.87 38.85
CA VAL A 21 -21.00 -17.83 38.36
C VAL A 21 -19.95 -18.45 37.45
N THR A 22 -19.65 -19.74 37.63
CA THR A 22 -18.69 -20.50 36.83
C THR A 22 -19.01 -20.52 35.33
N PRO A 23 -20.24 -20.88 34.89
CA PRO A 23 -20.66 -20.69 33.49
C PRO A 23 -20.71 -19.24 33.02
N LEU A 24 -21.10 -18.30 33.90
CA LEU A 24 -21.17 -16.88 33.53
C LEU A 24 -19.79 -16.33 33.19
N VAL A 25 -18.78 -16.67 33.99
CA VAL A 25 -17.39 -16.28 33.77
C VAL A 25 -16.84 -16.93 32.50
N ASP A 26 -17.14 -18.20 32.24
CA ASP A 26 -16.70 -18.90 31.02
C ASP A 26 -17.21 -18.22 29.75
N VAL A 27 -18.50 -17.87 29.69
CA VAL A 27 -19.07 -17.13 28.54
C VAL A 27 -18.40 -15.77 28.37
N MET A 28 -18.14 -15.06 29.46
CA MET A 28 -17.43 -13.77 29.40
C MET A 28 -15.99 -13.93 28.90
N LEU A 29 -15.27 -14.97 29.34
CA LEU A 29 -13.89 -15.25 28.89
C LEU A 29 -13.83 -15.66 27.42
N VAL A 30 -14.78 -16.46 26.93
CA VAL A 30 -14.89 -16.81 25.51
C VAL A 30 -15.07 -15.56 24.65
N LEU A 31 -15.93 -14.62 25.06
CA LEU A 31 -16.12 -13.35 24.33
C LEU A 31 -14.83 -12.50 24.32
N LEU A 32 -14.09 -12.46 25.43
CA LEU A 32 -12.81 -11.75 25.50
C LEU A 32 -11.76 -12.35 24.56
N ILE A 33 -11.66 -13.68 24.50
CA ILE A 33 -10.72 -14.38 23.60
C ILE A 33 -11.10 -14.14 22.13
N ILE A 34 -12.39 -14.19 21.78
CA ILE A 34 -12.86 -13.90 20.42
C ILE A 34 -12.43 -12.48 20.01
N PHE A 35 -12.71 -11.48 20.85
CA PHE A 35 -12.32 -10.10 20.54
C PHE A 35 -10.79 -9.94 20.42
N MET A 36 -10.01 -10.56 21.31
CA MET A 36 -8.55 -10.53 21.27
C MET A 36 -8.00 -11.13 19.97
N VAL A 37 -8.59 -12.22 19.47
CA VAL A 37 -8.12 -12.95 18.27
C VAL A 37 -8.61 -12.31 16.97
N THR A 38 -9.76 -11.62 16.97
CA THR A 38 -10.25 -10.94 15.75
C THR A 38 -9.47 -9.66 15.40
N ALA A 39 -8.85 -9.00 16.39
CA ALA A 39 -8.05 -7.79 16.17
C ALA A 39 -6.86 -7.97 15.20
N PRO A 40 -6.02 -9.03 15.31
CA PRO A 40 -4.87 -9.21 14.39
C PRO A 40 -5.26 -9.56 12.95
N LEU A 41 -6.52 -9.94 12.66
CA LEU A 41 -6.95 -10.28 11.30
C LEU A 41 -7.33 -9.05 10.45
N LEU A 42 -7.31 -7.84 11.02
CA LEU A 42 -7.52 -6.57 10.30
C LEU A 42 -6.22 -5.96 9.71
N VAL A 43 -5.20 -6.78 9.43
CA VAL A 43 -3.97 -6.32 8.78
C VAL A 43 -3.63 -7.23 7.59
N ALA A 44 -4.46 -7.16 6.54
CA ALA A 44 -4.06 -7.51 5.19
C ALA A 44 -3.83 -6.20 4.43
N GLY A 45 -2.68 -5.58 4.67
CA GLY A 45 -2.22 -4.40 3.94
C GLY A 45 -0.71 -4.50 3.83
N VAL A 46 -0.20 -4.66 2.62
CA VAL A 46 1.23 -4.61 2.31
C VAL A 46 1.82 -3.34 2.94
N PRO A 47 2.87 -3.41 3.78
CA PRO A 47 3.49 -2.22 4.33
C PRO A 47 4.25 -1.50 3.21
N VAL A 48 3.57 -0.60 2.52
CA VAL A 48 4.22 0.39 1.66
C VAL A 48 4.63 1.54 2.58
N ASN A 49 5.92 1.64 2.89
CA ASN A 49 6.48 2.78 3.59
C ASN A 49 6.37 4.03 2.68
N LEU A 50 5.28 4.78 2.80
CA LEU A 50 5.22 6.17 2.36
C LEU A 50 5.64 7.03 3.56
N PRO A 51 6.85 7.62 3.58
CA PRO A 51 7.23 8.54 4.64
C PRO A 51 6.32 9.78 4.60
N ASP A 52 5.90 10.23 5.78
CA ASP A 52 4.98 11.34 6.02
C ASP A 52 5.29 12.60 5.20
N SER A 53 4.39 12.94 4.28
CA SER A 53 4.31 14.24 3.62
C SER A 53 3.84 15.33 4.61
N ARG A 54 4.69 15.71 5.58
CA ARG A 54 4.56 16.96 6.36
C ARG A 54 5.91 17.44 6.92
N ALA A 55 6.90 17.67 6.07
CA ALA A 55 8.00 18.57 6.44
C ALA A 55 8.81 19.00 5.21
N GLY A 56 8.73 20.28 4.89
CA GLY A 56 9.72 20.96 4.05
C GLY A 56 9.36 20.95 2.58
N ALA A 57 8.93 22.12 2.12
CA ALA A 57 9.04 22.52 0.72
C ALA A 57 10.51 22.46 0.29
N LEU A 58 10.98 21.27 -0.03
CA LEU A 58 12.13 20.95 -0.87
C LEU A 58 11.82 19.66 -1.63
N GLU A 59 10.56 19.50 -2.08
CA GLU A 59 10.34 18.71 -3.29
C GLU A 59 11.06 19.49 -4.40
N GLN A 60 12.31 19.12 -4.68
CA GLN A 60 12.77 19.29 -6.04
C GLN A 60 11.68 18.60 -6.88
N GLU A 61 10.93 19.39 -7.64
CA GLU A 61 10.02 18.91 -8.68
C GLU A 61 10.89 18.10 -9.64
N GLN A 62 11.19 16.86 -9.27
CA GLN A 62 11.97 15.97 -10.08
C GLN A 62 11.02 15.55 -11.18
N LYS A 63 11.09 16.29 -12.28
CA LYS A 63 10.26 16.06 -13.45
C LYS A 63 10.29 14.56 -13.75
N PRO A 64 9.13 13.89 -13.72
CA PRO A 64 9.07 12.48 -14.00
C PRO A 64 9.57 12.25 -15.43
N ILE A 65 10.35 11.19 -15.60
CA ILE A 65 10.96 10.84 -16.88
C ILE A 65 10.07 9.80 -17.54
N GLN A 66 9.64 10.07 -18.76
CA GLN A 66 8.81 9.15 -19.53
C GLN A 66 9.69 8.35 -20.49
N ILE A 67 9.61 7.03 -20.39
CA ILE A 67 10.24 6.10 -21.32
C ILE A 67 9.14 5.36 -22.05
N SER A 68 9.09 5.44 -23.37
CA SER A 68 8.13 4.69 -24.18
C SER A 68 8.84 3.74 -25.13
N LEU A 69 8.26 2.55 -25.30
CA LEU A 69 8.65 1.59 -26.32
C LEU A 69 7.56 1.50 -27.38
N ASP A 70 7.95 1.67 -28.65
CA ASP A 70 7.06 1.38 -29.78
C ASP A 70 6.98 -0.13 -30.06
N SER A 71 6.07 -0.53 -30.95
CA SER A 71 5.92 -1.92 -31.40
C SER A 71 7.13 -2.49 -32.15
N ALA A 72 8.01 -1.65 -32.69
CA ALA A 72 9.28 -2.05 -33.30
C ALA A 72 10.41 -2.25 -32.25
N GLY A 73 10.16 -1.93 -30.99
CA GLY A 73 11.14 -1.99 -29.90
C GLY A 73 12.16 -0.84 -29.95
N THR A 74 11.80 0.29 -30.55
CA THR A 74 12.49 1.58 -30.48
C THR A 74 12.20 2.22 -29.13
N ILE A 75 13.22 2.83 -28.52
CA ILE A 75 13.13 3.44 -27.19
C ILE A 75 13.04 4.96 -27.35
N PHE A 76 12.07 5.55 -26.69
CA PHE A 76 11.87 7.00 -26.61
C PHE A 76 12.00 7.47 -25.17
N LEU A 77 12.66 8.59 -24.96
CA LEU A 77 12.84 9.25 -23.67
C LEU A 77 12.31 10.68 -23.78
N ASP A 78 11.26 11.02 -23.04
CA ASP A 78 10.63 12.36 -23.06
C ASP A 78 10.41 12.88 -24.50
N ASP A 79 9.95 11.99 -25.40
CA ASP A 79 9.72 12.21 -26.85
C ASP A 79 10.95 12.21 -27.76
N ALA A 80 12.16 12.06 -27.23
CA ALA A 80 13.38 11.90 -28.03
C ALA A 80 13.66 10.41 -28.33
N GLU A 81 13.86 10.08 -29.61
CA GLU A 81 14.30 8.74 -30.00
C GLU A 81 15.75 8.49 -29.56
N ILE A 82 15.98 7.35 -28.91
CA ILE A 82 17.31 6.94 -28.44
C ILE A 82 17.60 5.52 -28.92
N SER A 83 18.78 5.33 -29.50
CA SER A 83 19.25 4.00 -29.87
C SER A 83 19.57 3.16 -28.63
N GLN A 84 19.36 1.85 -28.70
CA GLN A 84 19.67 0.92 -27.61
C GLN A 84 21.12 1.03 -27.11
N ALA A 85 22.08 1.31 -28.00
CA ALA A 85 23.47 1.48 -27.61
C ALA A 85 23.73 2.75 -26.79
N ALA A 86 22.95 3.82 -27.04
CA ALA A 86 23.08 5.09 -26.33
C ALA A 86 22.23 5.15 -25.06
N PHE A 87 21.25 4.26 -24.92
CA PHE A 87 20.29 4.24 -23.82
C PHE A 87 20.95 4.09 -22.43
N PRO A 88 21.86 3.12 -22.19
CA PRO A 88 22.51 2.98 -20.88
C PRO A 88 23.32 4.22 -20.48
N ALA A 89 24.04 4.83 -21.44
CA ALA A 89 24.82 6.04 -21.20
C ALA A 89 23.93 7.22 -20.81
N ARG A 90 22.74 7.34 -21.41
CA ARG A 90 21.75 8.38 -21.08
C ARG A 90 21.15 8.15 -19.70
N LEU A 91 20.80 6.91 -19.36
CA LEU A 91 20.32 6.57 -18.02
C LEU A 91 21.38 6.86 -16.95
N GLN A 92 22.64 6.54 -17.22
CA GLN A 92 23.75 6.86 -16.32
C GLN A 92 23.94 8.37 -16.16
N GLN A 93 23.77 9.18 -17.21
CA GLN A 93 23.81 10.65 -17.09
C GLN A 93 22.65 11.20 -16.24
N ILE A 94 21.48 10.59 -16.33
CA ILE A 94 20.30 10.97 -15.54
C ILE A 94 20.49 10.60 -14.07
N ALA A 95 21.08 9.43 -13.81
CA ALA A 95 21.41 8.96 -12.47
C ALA A 95 22.65 9.68 -11.90
N ALA A 96 23.58 10.11 -12.76
CA ALA A 96 24.80 10.80 -12.35
C ALA A 96 24.47 12.13 -11.67
N GLY A 97 24.99 12.31 -10.46
CA GLY A 97 24.72 13.49 -9.63
C GLY A 97 23.44 13.39 -8.80
N ARG A 98 22.69 12.29 -8.88
CA ARG A 98 21.55 12.01 -7.99
C ARG A 98 21.91 10.91 -7.02
N LYS A 99 21.47 11.07 -5.77
CA LYS A 99 21.54 9.98 -4.80
C LYS A 99 20.42 8.97 -5.08
N PRO A 100 20.55 7.71 -4.66
CA PRO A 100 19.50 6.70 -4.83
C PRO A 100 18.15 7.14 -4.26
N GLU A 101 18.17 7.84 -3.11
CA GLU A 101 17.00 8.46 -2.48
C GLU A 101 16.33 9.53 -3.37
N ASP A 102 17.13 10.29 -4.13
CA ASP A 102 16.70 11.34 -5.05
C ASP A 102 16.53 10.83 -6.49
N SER A 103 16.26 9.54 -6.68
CA SER A 103 15.96 9.02 -8.02
C SER A 103 14.62 9.60 -8.51
N PRO A 104 14.54 10.07 -9.77
CA PRO A 104 13.29 10.53 -10.37
C PRO A 104 12.33 9.35 -10.57
N GLN A 105 11.03 9.64 -10.56
CA GLN A 105 10.03 8.67 -10.95
C GLN A 105 10.08 8.45 -12.46
N ILE A 106 10.12 7.19 -12.88
CA ILE A 106 10.18 6.79 -14.29
C ILE A 106 8.86 6.14 -14.67
N PHE A 107 8.22 6.67 -15.70
CA PHE A 107 7.04 6.05 -16.31
C PHE A 107 7.45 5.25 -17.53
N LEU A 108 7.35 3.93 -17.44
CA LEU A 108 7.61 3.03 -18.55
C LEU A 108 6.30 2.71 -19.28
N ARG A 109 6.15 3.28 -20.47
CA ARG A 109 5.06 2.98 -21.40
C ARG A 109 5.50 1.91 -22.38
N ALA A 110 4.75 0.81 -22.43
CA ALA A 110 4.98 -0.25 -23.40
C ALA A 110 3.66 -0.62 -24.07
N ASP A 111 3.74 -0.91 -25.37
CA ASP A 111 2.64 -1.51 -26.09
C ASP A 111 2.34 -2.91 -25.54
N ARG A 112 1.06 -3.28 -25.49
CA ARG A 112 0.61 -4.60 -25.03
C ARG A 112 1.04 -5.71 -25.99
N GLU A 113 1.22 -5.40 -27.27
CA GLU A 113 1.67 -6.35 -28.29
C GLU A 113 3.20 -6.52 -28.30
N LEU A 114 3.93 -5.74 -27.49
CA LEU A 114 5.38 -5.82 -27.43
C LEU A 114 5.86 -7.08 -26.71
N ASP A 115 6.94 -7.68 -27.22
CA ASP A 115 7.61 -8.80 -26.55
C ASP A 115 7.98 -8.45 -25.11
N TYR A 116 7.48 -9.23 -24.16
CA TYR A 116 7.77 -9.08 -22.73
C TYR A 116 9.28 -9.08 -22.44
N GLY A 117 10.06 -9.86 -23.19
CA GLY A 117 11.53 -9.89 -23.08
C GLY A 117 12.18 -8.52 -23.35
N ARG A 118 11.59 -7.71 -24.23
CA ARG A 118 12.09 -6.36 -24.57
C ARG A 118 11.86 -5.39 -23.42
N VAL A 119 10.69 -5.47 -22.78
CA VAL A 119 10.35 -4.68 -21.59
C VAL A 119 11.29 -5.03 -20.44
N MET A 120 11.56 -6.33 -20.23
CA MET A 120 12.47 -6.79 -19.18
C MET A 120 13.92 -6.36 -19.41
N ALA A 121 14.38 -6.30 -20.66
CA ALA A 121 15.70 -5.76 -20.98
C ALA A 121 15.83 -4.28 -20.57
N VAL A 122 14.82 -3.46 -20.88
CA VAL A 122 14.80 -2.04 -20.48
C VAL A 122 14.71 -1.88 -18.96
N MET A 123 13.90 -2.69 -18.28
CA MET A 123 13.83 -2.72 -16.81
C MET A 123 15.19 -3.10 -16.17
N GLY A 124 15.93 -4.02 -16.80
CA GLY A 124 17.28 -4.39 -16.37
C GLY A 124 18.27 -3.23 -16.46
N GLU A 125 18.25 -2.49 -17.57
CA GLU A 125 19.09 -1.29 -17.75
C GLU A 125 18.74 -0.18 -16.75
N LEU A 126 17.46 0.03 -16.46
CA LEU A 126 17.00 0.99 -15.45
C LEU A 126 17.52 0.65 -14.05
N ASN A 127 17.42 -0.63 -13.67
CA ASN A 127 17.94 -1.13 -12.39
C ASN A 127 19.47 -1.01 -12.33
N HIS A 128 20.17 -1.33 -13.42
CA HIS A 128 21.63 -1.18 -13.50
C HIS A 128 22.09 0.27 -13.33
N ALA A 129 21.30 1.24 -13.82
CA ALA A 129 21.51 2.67 -13.60
C ALA A 129 21.11 3.16 -12.18
N GLY A 130 20.59 2.28 -11.31
CA GLY A 130 20.13 2.63 -9.97
C GLY A 130 18.75 3.30 -9.93
N LEU A 131 18.01 3.30 -11.05
CA LEU A 131 16.72 3.95 -11.20
C LEU A 131 15.60 2.96 -10.84
N ASN A 132 15.37 2.81 -9.53
CA ASN A 132 14.47 1.78 -9.01
C ASN A 132 12.98 2.21 -8.91
N LYS A 133 12.68 3.50 -9.11
CA LYS A 133 11.33 4.05 -9.01
C LYS A 133 10.61 3.99 -10.36
N VAL A 134 10.29 2.79 -10.83
CA VAL A 134 9.63 2.57 -12.13
C VAL A 134 8.14 2.28 -11.96
N ALA A 135 7.29 3.03 -12.67
CA ALA A 135 5.86 2.79 -12.80
C ALA A 135 5.55 2.34 -14.23
N LEU A 136 4.97 1.15 -14.39
CA LEU A 136 4.57 0.64 -15.70
C LEU A 136 3.19 1.19 -16.08
N VAL A 137 3.06 1.67 -17.31
CA VAL A 137 1.81 2.17 -17.87
C VAL A 137 1.56 1.41 -19.17
N THR A 138 0.55 0.54 -19.18
CA THR A 138 0.16 -0.21 -20.38
C THR A 138 -0.88 0.57 -21.16
N VAL A 139 -0.64 0.81 -22.45
CA VAL A 139 -1.67 1.31 -23.36
C VAL A 139 -2.61 0.16 -23.73
N GLY A 140 -3.55 -0.15 -22.83
CA GLY A 140 -4.39 -1.35 -22.96
C GLY A 140 -5.73 -1.20 -22.25
N GLY A 141 -6.57 -0.30 -22.77
CA GLY A 141 -7.94 -0.10 -22.31
C GLY A 141 -8.04 0.79 -21.08
N GLU A 142 -8.55 2.02 -21.27
CA GLU A 142 -9.02 2.93 -20.22
C GLU A 142 -8.04 3.24 -19.08
N ASP A 143 -6.97 3.99 -19.36
CA ASP A 143 -6.30 4.79 -18.33
C ASP A 143 -5.77 6.11 -18.93
N MET A 144 -6.72 6.97 -19.29
CA MET A 144 -6.53 8.42 -19.44
C MET A 144 -6.68 9.09 -18.06
N ALA A 145 -5.90 8.66 -17.06
CA ALA A 145 -5.89 9.25 -15.73
C ALA A 145 -4.44 9.51 -15.28
N GLY A 146 -3.88 10.64 -15.71
CA GLY A 146 -2.56 11.09 -15.26
C GLY A 146 -2.01 12.35 -15.93
N GLY A 147 -2.68 12.87 -16.95
CA GLY A 147 -2.24 14.06 -17.70
C GLY A 147 -2.95 15.37 -17.39
N ALA A 148 -3.74 15.47 -16.32
CA ALA A 148 -4.57 16.66 -16.07
C ALA A 148 -4.60 17.09 -14.60
N VAL A 149 -3.51 17.71 -14.15
CA VAL A 149 -3.55 18.82 -13.19
C VAL A 149 -2.75 19.95 -13.83
N ALA A 150 -3.32 20.68 -14.79
CA ALA A 150 -4.09 21.91 -14.53
C ALA A 150 -3.32 22.81 -13.54
N GLY A 151 -2.55 23.82 -13.96
CA GLY A 151 -2.88 24.71 -15.06
C GLY A 151 -4.13 25.56 -14.77
N LEU A 152 -4.48 25.83 -13.50
CA LEU A 152 -5.47 26.85 -13.13
C LEU A 152 -5.45 27.21 -11.61
N ALA A 153 -4.60 28.15 -11.20
CA ALA A 153 -4.76 29.06 -10.04
C ALA A 153 -3.39 29.74 -9.78
N ALA A 154 -3.18 31.06 -9.79
CA ALA A 154 -4.10 32.17 -9.73
C ALA A 154 -3.42 33.39 -10.38
N ALA A 155 -4.01 33.86 -11.49
CA ALA A 155 -4.02 35.28 -11.80
C ALA A 155 -5.14 35.91 -10.97
N GLY A 156 -4.83 36.98 -10.22
CA GLY A 156 -5.78 37.77 -9.45
C GLY A 156 -5.26 38.02 -8.04
N GLY A 157 -4.96 39.23 -7.60
CA GLY A 157 -5.10 40.54 -8.22
C GLY A 157 -4.85 41.58 -7.13
N ARG A 158 -4.17 42.66 -7.54
CA ARG A 158 -3.94 43.92 -6.81
C ARG A 158 -2.90 43.88 -5.68
#